data_AF-L8LTN8-F1
#
_entry.id   AF-L8LTN8-F1
#
_cell.length_a   1.000
_cell.length_b   1.000
_cell.length_c   1.000
_cell.angle_alpha   90.00
_cell.angle_beta   90.00
_cell.angle_gamma   90.00
#
_symmetry.space_group_name_H-M   'P 1'
#
loop_
_entity.id
_entity.type
_entity.pdbx_description
1 polymer ?
#
loop_
_entity_poly.entity_id
_entity_poly.type
_entity_poly.pdbx_seq_one_letter_code
_entity_poly.pdbx_strand_id
1 'polypeptide(L)' 'MKKLLNIMIYRDIITIEPDKRGGRPCIRRMRITVYDVLGWLAAGMSTAEIIDDVVT' A
#
# COMPACT_ATOMS: atom_id res chain seq x y z
N MET A 1 1.45 -33.59 -1.67
CA MET A 1 2.37 -32.44 -1.58
C MET A 1 1.87 -31.32 -2.47
N LYS A 2 1.00 -30.43 -1.95
CA LYS A 2 0.63 -29.18 -2.64
C LYS A 2 1.46 -28.08 -1.99
N LYS A 3 2.42 -27.53 -2.73
CA LYS A 3 3.07 -26.27 -2.35
C LYS A 3 1.94 -25.24 -2.32
N LEU A 4 1.52 -24.78 -1.14
CA LEU A 4 0.60 -23.65 -1.04
C LEU A 4 1.31 -22.48 -1.72
N LEU A 5 0.92 -22.19 -2.97
CA LEU A 5 1.14 -20.85 -3.51
C LEU A 5 0.39 -19.93 -2.56
N ASN A 6 1.15 -19.18 -1.77
CA ASN A 6 0.61 -18.18 -0.87
C ASN A 6 0.06 -17.07 -1.78
N ILE A 7 -1.19 -17.23 -2.23
CA ILE A 7 -1.89 -16.24 -3.03
C ILE A 7 -2.18 -15.09 -2.08
N MET A 8 -1.27 -14.12 -2.08
CA MET A 8 -1.46 -12.88 -1.34
C MET A 8 -2.38 -11.99 -2.17
N ILE A 9 -3.65 -11.93 -1.77
CA ILE A 9 -4.64 -11.10 -2.45
C ILE A 9 -4.42 -9.67 -1.98
N TYR A 10 -4.20 -8.73 -2.90
CA TYR A 10 -3.97 -7.32 -2.57
C TYR A 10 -5.10 -6.69 -1.73
N ARG A 11 -6.31 -7.27 -1.79
CA ARG A 11 -7.47 -6.90 -0.96
C ARG A 11 -7.22 -7.08 0.53
N ASP A 12 -6.30 -7.97 0.91
CA ASP A 12 -5.91 -8.16 2.30
C ASP A 12 -4.88 -7.11 2.77
N ILE A 13 -4.36 -6.28 1.85
CA ILE A 13 -3.36 -5.25 2.10
C ILE A 13 -3.97 -3.84 2.02
N ILE A 14 -5.00 -3.62 1.20
CA ILE A 14 -5.64 -2.32 0.99
C ILE A 14 -6.98 -2.26 1.72
N THR A 15 -7.17 -1.26 2.58
CA THR A 15 -8.46 -0.98 3.24
C THR A 15 -9.12 0.28 2.69
N ILE A 16 -10.45 0.29 2.65
CA ILE A 16 -11.26 1.47 2.35
C ILE A 16 -12.13 1.73 3.58
N GLU A 17 -11.82 2.80 4.30
CA GLU A 17 -12.50 3.20 5.54
C GLU A 17 -13.06 4.61 5.30
N PRO A 18 -14.40 4.83 5.31
CA PRO A 18 -15.02 6.10 4.92
C PRO A 18 -14.51 7.34 5.68
N ASP A 19 -14.18 7.18 6.95
CA ASP A 19 -13.70 8.20 7.87
C ASP A 19 -12.18 8.43 7.78
N LYS A 20 -11.46 7.60 7.03
CA LYS A 20 -10.00 7.66 6.92
C LYS A 20 -9.57 8.24 5.57
N ARG A 21 -8.77 9.31 5.61
CA ARG A 21 -8.24 10.01 4.42
C ARG A 21 -9.33 10.34 3.38
N GLY A 22 -10.60 10.50 3.79
CA GLY A 22 -11.73 10.76 2.91
C GLY A 22 -12.21 9.56 2.09
N GLY A 23 -12.18 8.35 2.66
CA GLY A 23 -12.63 7.14 1.97
C GLY A 23 -11.69 6.62 0.89
N ARG A 24 -10.44 7.11 0.85
CA ARG A 24 -9.45 6.70 -0.14
C ARG A 24 -8.85 5.35 0.22
N PRO A 25 -8.54 4.49 -0.77
CA PRO A 25 -7.87 3.22 -0.53
C PRO A 25 -6.51 3.45 0.13
N CYS A 26 -6.34 2.89 1.32
CA CYS A 26 -5.16 3.03 2.16
C CYS A 26 -4.45 1.69 2.30
N ILE A 27 -3.12 1.72 2.46
CA ILE A 27 -2.40 0.54 2.96
C ILE A 27 -2.89 0.26 4.39
N ARG A 28 -3.26 -1.00 4.66
CA ARG A 28 -3.76 -1.44 5.96
C ARG A 28 -2.81 -1.01 7.07
N ARG A 29 -3.37 -0.64 8.22
CA ARG A 29 -2.60 -0.21 9.41
C ARG A 29 -1.71 1.02 9.19
N MET A 30 -1.77 1.66 8.02
CA MET A 30 -1.07 2.89 7.70
C MET A 30 -2.08 3.99 7.36
N ARG A 31 -1.61 5.24 7.28
CA ARG A 31 -2.36 6.40 6.79
C ARG A 31 -1.90 6.85 5.39
N ILE A 32 -1.31 5.94 4.64
CA ILE A 32 -0.79 6.14 3.29
C ILE A 32 -1.82 5.62 2.30
N THR A 33 -2.20 6.45 1.34
CA THR A 33 -3.13 6.08 0.27
C THR A 33 -2.38 5.43 -0.88
N VAL A 34 -3.07 4.62 -1.68
CA VAL A 34 -2.51 4.10 -2.94
C VAL A 34 -2.07 5.24 -3.86
N TYR A 35 -2.76 6.39 -3.81
CA TYR A 35 -2.41 7.57 -4.60
C TYR A 35 -1.10 8.22 -4.16
N ASP A 36 -0.78 8.21 -2.86
CA ASP A 36 0.50 8.72 -2.36
C ASP A 36 1.65 7.90 -2.98
N VAL A 37 1.54 6.57 -2.94
CA VAL A 37 2.52 5.65 -3.56
C VAL A 37 2.66 5.87 -5.06
N LEU A 38 1.53 5.99 -5.78
CA LEU A 38 1.55 6.27 -7.22
C LEU A 38 2.15 7.65 -7.53
N GLY A 39 1.91 8.64 -6.69
CA GLY A 39 2.50 9.98 -6.80
C GLY A 39 4.01 9.96 -6.64
N TRP A 40 4.54 9.22 -5.67
CA TRP A 40 5.98 9.05 -5.47
C TRP A 40 6.64 8.30 -6.64
N LEU A 41 6.00 7.25 -7.13
CA LEU A 41 6.47 6.54 -8.33
C LEU A 41 6.48 7.46 -9.56
N ALA A 42 5.45 8.29 -9.74
CA ALA A 42 5.39 9.27 -10.82
C ALA A 42 6.45 10.37 -10.68
N ALA A 43 6.82 10.72 -9.45
CA ALA A 43 7.92 11.64 -9.15
C ALA A 43 9.31 11.01 -9.33
N GLY A 44 9.40 9.71 -9.66
CA GLY A 44 10.65 9.01 -9.92
C GLY A 44 11.28 8.32 -8.73
N MET A 45 10.60 8.24 -7.58
CA MET A 45 11.11 7.47 -6.43
C MET A 45 11.07 5.97 -6.74
N SER A 46 12.13 5.27 -6.35
CA SER A 46 12.17 3.82 -6.37
C SER A 46 11.31 3.22 -5.26
N THR A 47 10.93 1.96 -5.42
CA THR A 47 10.18 1.22 -4.39
C THR A 47 10.97 1.11 -3.08
N ALA A 48 12.30 1.01 -3.15
CA ALA A 48 13.16 0.93 -1.97
C ALA A 48 13.13 2.24 -1.17
N GLU A 49 13.25 3.38 -1.85
CA GLU A 49 13.17 4.71 -1.22
C GLU A 49 11.80 4.95 -0.58
N ILE A 50 10.71 4.54 -1.25
CA ILE A 50 9.36 4.65 -0.70
C ILE A 50 9.23 3.81 0.58
N ILE A 51 9.76 2.59 0.61
CA ILE A 51 9.71 1.73 1.79
C ILE A 51 10.53 2.34 2.94
N ASP A 52 11.73 2.84 2.65
CA ASP A 52 12.61 3.47 3.64
C ASP A 52 11.95 4.71 4.27
N ASP A 53 11.31 5.56 3.47
CA ASP A 53 10.63 6.76 3.96
C ASP A 53 9.39 6.48 4.83
N VAL A 54 8.66 5.39 4.55
CA VAL A 54 7.35 5.13 5.18
C VAL A 54 7.37 4.10 6.31
N VAL A 55 8.44 3.30 6.40
CA VAL A 55 8.58 2.21 7.39
C VAL A 55 9.60 2.54 8.49
N THR A 56 10.50 3.48 8.26
CA THR A 56 11.51 3.94 9.24
C THR A 56 10.91 4.93 10.23
#